data_AF-A0A9D9UZ79-F1
#
_entry.id   AF-A0A9D9UZ79-F1
#
_cell.length_a   1.000
_cell.length_b   1.000
_cell.length_c   1.000
_cell.angle_alpha   90.00
_cell.angle_beta   90.00
_cell.angle_gamma   90.00
#
_symmetry.space_group_name_H-M   'P 1'
#
loop_
_entity.id
_entity.type
_entity.pdbx_description
1 polymer ?
#
loop_
_entity_poly.entity_id
_entity_poly.type
_entity_poly.pdbx_seq_one_letter_code
_entity_poly.pdbx_strand_id
1 'polypeptide(L)'
;MNNKCEKSNQIVDRLLVAFPEFASSRERREVYDNDGPYTYMSYFGDFLLDRIDKDDNAEIVRRAFNFINDEFEHSLFNSYVWDLLLLELFSRLDMQQHYKNVANKLLTGRALAAFQTREGRPVE
;
A
#
# COMPACT_ATOMS: atom_id res chain seq x y z
N MET A 1 1.67 -18.96 16.23
CA MET A 1 2.05 -18.55 14.85
C MET A 1 0.86 -18.09 13.99
N ASN A 2 -0.39 -18.03 14.49
CA ASN A 2 -1.58 -17.67 13.67
C ASN A 2 -1.84 -16.17 13.45
N ASN A 3 -1.39 -15.28 14.34
CA ASN A 3 -1.74 -13.85 14.29
C ASN A 3 -1.14 -13.06 13.10
N LYS A 4 -0.11 -13.58 12.42
CA LYS A 4 0.56 -12.85 11.33
C LYS A 4 -0.20 -12.97 10.00
N CYS A 5 -0.62 -14.19 9.66
CA CYS A 5 -1.38 -14.49 8.44
C CYS A 5 -2.79 -13.85 8.47
N GLU A 6 -3.45 -13.87 9.64
CA GLU A 6 -4.78 -13.25 9.79
C GLU A 6 -4.75 -11.74 9.56
N LYS A 7 -3.74 -11.04 10.08
CA LYS A 7 -3.63 -9.58 9.93
C LYS A 7 -3.22 -9.15 8.53
N SER A 8 -2.41 -9.93 7.82
CA SER A 8 -2.05 -9.65 6.44
C SER A 8 -3.22 -9.87 5.48
N ASN A 9 -4.09 -10.83 5.77
CA ASN A 9 -5.31 -11.01 4.99
C ASN A 9 -6.31 -9.88 5.26
N GLN A 10 -6.38 -9.36 6.49
CA GLN A 10 -7.23 -8.22 6.82
C GLN A 10 -6.88 -6.95 6.04
N ILE A 11 -5.59 -6.63 5.81
CA ILE A 11 -5.25 -5.46 4.98
C ILE A 11 -5.68 -5.67 3.53
N VAL A 12 -5.53 -6.89 3.00
CA VAL A 12 -5.99 -7.22 1.65
C VAL A 12 -7.52 -7.11 1.54
N ASP A 13 -8.26 -7.62 2.53
CA ASP A 13 -9.73 -7.48 2.57
C ASP A 13 -10.16 -6.00 2.61
N ARG A 14 -9.54 -5.19 3.48
CA ARG A 14 -9.80 -3.75 3.54
C ARG A 14 -9.48 -3.05 2.23
N LEU A 15 -8.37 -3.42 1.59
CA LEU A 15 -7.96 -2.89 0.30
C LEU A 15 -9.01 -3.20 -0.79
N LEU A 16 -9.51 -4.44 -0.85
CA LEU A 16 -10.50 -4.84 -1.85
C LEU A 16 -11.87 -4.16 -1.64
N VAL A 17 -12.23 -3.87 -0.39
CA VAL A 17 -13.41 -3.04 -0.06
C VAL A 17 -13.18 -1.59 -0.43
N ALA A 18 -12.00 -1.05 -0.14
CA ALA A 18 -11.64 0.34 -0.40
C ALA A 18 -11.43 0.64 -1.89
N PHE A 19 -11.06 -0.34 -2.71
CA PHE A 19 -10.78 -0.20 -4.14
C PHE A 19 -11.48 -1.30 -4.96
N PRO A 20 -12.82 -1.26 -5.09
CA PRO A 20 -13.54 -2.23 -5.90
C PRO A 20 -13.11 -2.23 -7.37
N GLU A 21 -12.55 -1.12 -7.86
CA GLU A 21 -12.01 -0.93 -9.22
C GLU A 21 -10.68 -1.67 -9.41
N PHE A 22 -9.83 -1.70 -8.38
CA PHE A 22 -8.63 -2.54 -8.36
C PHE A 22 -9.04 -4.00 -8.40
N ALA A 23 -10.01 -4.35 -7.54
CA ALA A 23 -10.50 -5.70 -7.46
C ALA A 23 -11.19 -6.14 -8.78
N SER A 24 -11.84 -5.26 -9.54
CA SER A 24 -12.51 -5.63 -10.81
C SER A 24 -11.55 -5.70 -11.99
N SER A 25 -10.36 -5.10 -11.87
CA SER A 25 -9.34 -5.05 -12.92
C SER A 25 -8.48 -6.32 -13.03
N ARG A 26 -8.60 -7.28 -12.11
CA ARG A 26 -7.82 -8.52 -12.08
C ARG A 26 -8.69 -9.72 -11.73
N GLU A 27 -8.53 -10.81 -12.47
CA GLU A 27 -9.27 -12.08 -12.38
C GLU A 27 -9.39 -12.56 -10.92
N ARG A 28 -10.56 -12.33 -10.34
CA ARG A 28 -10.72 -12.10 -8.89
C ARG A 28 -10.88 -13.35 -8.02
N ARG A 29 -10.39 -14.54 -8.39
CA ARG A 29 -10.54 -15.75 -7.52
C ARG A 29 -9.36 -16.71 -7.45
N GLU A 30 -8.61 -16.94 -8.52
CA GLU A 30 -7.52 -17.95 -8.48
C GLU A 30 -6.25 -17.46 -7.77
N VAL A 31 -6.06 -16.15 -7.72
CA VAL A 31 -4.92 -15.47 -7.08
C VAL A 31 -5.11 -15.43 -5.54
N TYR A 32 -6.34 -15.27 -5.04
CA TYR A 32 -6.57 -15.08 -3.59
C TYR A 32 -6.28 -16.35 -2.78
N ASP A 33 -6.58 -17.50 -3.36
CA ASP A 33 -6.39 -18.78 -2.67
C ASP A 33 -4.94 -19.30 -2.78
N ASN A 34 -4.10 -18.75 -3.67
CA ASN A 34 -2.74 -19.23 -3.92
C ASN A 34 -1.61 -18.20 -3.71
N ASP A 35 -1.88 -16.91 -3.88
CA ASP A 35 -0.87 -15.85 -3.78
C ASP A 35 -0.95 -15.13 -2.43
N GLY A 36 0.21 -14.99 -1.80
CA GLY A 36 0.32 -14.33 -0.50
C GLY A 36 0.10 -12.81 -0.54
N PRO A 37 -0.03 -12.18 0.65
CA PRO A 37 -0.31 -10.74 0.79
C PRO A 37 0.73 -9.83 0.12
N TYR A 38 1.98 -10.27 -0.02
CA TYR A 38 3.04 -9.54 -0.75
C TYR A 38 2.70 -9.38 -2.23
N THR A 39 2.24 -10.46 -2.88
CA THR A 39 1.87 -10.43 -4.29
C THR A 39 0.69 -9.48 -4.52
N TYR A 40 -0.29 -9.47 -3.61
CA TYR A 40 -1.42 -8.53 -3.68
C TYR A 40 -0.98 -7.08 -3.53
N MET A 41 -0.11 -6.79 -2.57
CA MET A 41 0.39 -5.43 -2.37
C MET A 41 1.24 -4.97 -3.56
N SER A 42 2.03 -5.87 -4.14
CA SER A 42 2.75 -5.66 -5.40
C SER A 42 1.80 -5.25 -6.52
N TYR A 43 0.72 -6.00 -6.72
CA TYR A 43 -0.29 -5.72 -7.73
C TYR A 43 -1.02 -4.39 -7.50
N PHE A 44 -1.27 -4.05 -6.25
CA PHE A 44 -1.83 -2.75 -5.90
C PHE A 44 -0.84 -1.62 -6.17
N GLY A 45 0.46 -1.84 -5.94
CA GLY A 45 1.52 -0.91 -6.33
C GLY A 45 1.47 -0.60 -7.84
N ASP A 46 1.41 -1.64 -8.69
CA ASP A 46 1.31 -1.45 -10.14
C ASP A 46 0.05 -0.68 -10.54
N PHE A 47 -1.09 -1.01 -9.92
CA PHE A 47 -2.33 -0.29 -10.12
C PHE A 47 -2.18 1.19 -9.73
N LEU A 48 -1.60 1.49 -8.57
CA LEU A 48 -1.40 2.85 -8.11
C LEU A 48 -0.51 3.65 -9.07
N LEU A 49 0.60 3.07 -9.53
CA LEU A 49 1.49 3.72 -10.49
C LEU A 49 0.79 4.01 -11.82
N ASP A 50 0.04 3.05 -12.36
CA ASP A 50 -0.78 3.25 -13.57
C ASP A 50 -1.78 4.40 -13.39
N ARG A 51 -2.37 4.55 -12.20
CA ARG A 51 -3.27 5.68 -11.91
C ARG A 51 -2.54 7.00 -11.80
N ILE A 52 -1.35 7.03 -11.20
CA ILE A 52 -0.52 8.23 -11.12
C ILE A 52 -0.11 8.69 -12.52
N ASP A 53 0.33 7.78 -13.39
CA ASP A 53 0.72 8.09 -14.78
C ASP A 53 -0.44 8.64 -15.61
N LYS A 54 -1.67 8.18 -15.33
CA LYS A 54 -2.87 8.62 -16.05
C LYS A 54 -3.40 9.97 -15.56
N ASP A 55 -3.33 10.24 -14.26
CA ASP A 55 -3.69 11.52 -13.63
C ASP A 55 -3.24 11.54 -12.16
N ASP A 56 -2.21 12.35 -11.89
CA ASP A 56 -1.47 12.43 -10.62
C ASP A 56 -2.28 12.94 -9.42
N ASN A 57 -3.51 13.42 -9.63
CA ASN A 57 -4.42 13.89 -8.58
C ASN A 57 -5.86 13.37 -8.73
N ALA A 58 -6.05 12.31 -9.53
CA ALA A 58 -7.34 11.63 -9.61
C ALA A 58 -7.80 11.14 -8.23
N GLU A 59 -9.13 11.07 -8.04
CA GLU A 59 -9.77 10.64 -6.81
C GLU A 59 -9.23 9.30 -6.28
N ILE A 60 -8.92 8.36 -7.20
CA ILE A 60 -8.39 7.04 -6.87
C ILE A 60 -6.99 7.13 -6.24
N VAL A 61 -6.11 7.98 -6.77
CA VAL A 61 -4.76 8.19 -6.23
C VAL A 61 -4.85 8.77 -4.82
N ARG A 62 -5.68 9.80 -4.63
CA ARG A 62 -5.90 10.39 -3.30
C ARG A 62 -6.46 9.37 -2.29
N ARG A 63 -7.43 8.55 -2.72
CA ARG A 63 -7.96 7.46 -1.88
C ARG A 63 -6.87 6.46 -1.51
N ALA A 64 -5.98 6.08 -2.43
CA ALA A 64 -4.89 5.16 -2.17
C ALA A 64 -3.90 5.69 -1.13
N PHE A 65 -3.49 6.96 -1.24
CA PHE A 65 -2.61 7.57 -0.25
C PHE A 65 -3.28 7.77 1.10
N ASN A 66 -4.58 8.08 1.15
CA ASN A 66 -5.32 8.14 2.41
C ASN A 66 -5.38 6.75 3.08
N PHE A 67 -5.66 5.71 2.31
CA PHE A 67 -5.60 4.33 2.81
C PHE A 67 -4.24 4.02 3.40
N ILE A 68 -3.15 4.34 2.69
CA ILE A 68 -1.79 4.14 3.21
C ILE A 68 -1.57 4.95 4.50
N ASN A 69 -1.98 6.21 4.57
CA ASN A 69 -1.82 7.03 5.77
C ASN A 69 -2.57 6.45 6.97
N ASP A 70 -3.82 6.00 6.77
CA ASP A 70 -4.62 5.35 7.82
C ASP A 70 -3.95 4.04 8.27
N GLU A 71 -3.44 3.27 7.30
CA GLU A 71 -2.55 2.12 7.46
C GLU A 71 -1.12 2.49 7.93
N PHE A 72 -0.90 3.64 8.56
CA PHE A 72 0.31 3.88 9.35
C PHE A 72 -0.04 4.47 10.73
N GLU A 73 -1.22 5.08 10.86
CA GLU A 73 -1.71 5.70 12.10
C GLU A 73 -2.48 4.71 13.00
N HIS A 74 -3.10 3.65 12.46
CA HIS A 74 -3.88 2.71 13.27
C HIS A 74 -3.02 1.79 14.15
N SER A 75 -3.04 1.99 15.47
CA SER A 75 -2.28 1.29 16.53
C SER A 75 -2.35 -0.26 16.60
N LEU A 76 -3.09 -0.91 15.70
CA LEU A 76 -3.07 -2.37 15.52
C LEU A 76 -1.89 -2.87 14.64
N PHE A 77 -1.01 -1.94 14.26
CA PHE A 77 0.11 -2.13 13.35
C PHE A 77 1.03 -3.30 13.72
N ASN A 78 1.02 -4.31 12.86
CA ASN A 78 2.00 -5.41 12.85
C ASN A 78 3.16 -5.00 11.95
N SER A 79 4.41 -5.26 12.37
CA SER A 79 5.61 -5.02 11.58
C SER A 79 5.54 -5.63 10.18
N TYR A 80 4.79 -6.71 10.02
CA TYR A 80 4.58 -7.35 8.72
C TYR A 80 3.83 -6.48 7.70
N VAL A 81 2.85 -5.69 8.14
CA VAL A 81 2.11 -4.77 7.25
C VAL A 81 2.99 -3.58 6.86
N TRP A 82 3.84 -3.14 7.78
CA TRP A 82 4.92 -2.18 7.49
C TRP A 82 5.84 -2.72 6.40
N ASP A 83 6.34 -3.95 6.56
CA ASP A 83 7.24 -4.56 5.58
C ASP A 83 6.56 -4.68 4.21
N LEU A 84 5.27 -5.04 4.17
CA LEU A 84 4.48 -5.09 2.93
C LEU A 84 4.43 -3.73 2.21
N LEU A 85 4.03 -2.67 2.91
CA LEU A 85 3.89 -1.34 2.33
C LEU A 85 5.26 -0.75 1.95
N LEU A 86 6.28 -0.97 2.77
CA LEU A 86 7.63 -0.50 2.48
C LEU A 86 8.25 -1.21 1.26
N LEU A 87 8.22 -2.55 1.26
CA LEU A 87 8.91 -3.34 0.26
C LEU A 87 8.18 -3.33 -1.09
N GLU A 88 6.86 -3.41 -1.09
CA GLU A 88 6.10 -3.56 -2.34
C GLU A 88 5.60 -2.24 -2.90
N LEU A 89 5.48 -1.19 -2.08
CA LEU A 89 4.84 0.05 -2.51
C LEU A 89 5.80 1.25 -2.47
N PHE A 90 6.44 1.52 -1.32
CA PHE A 90 7.34 2.67 -1.20
C PHE A 90 8.60 2.52 -2.04
N SER A 91 9.14 1.30 -2.14
CA SER A 91 10.28 1.00 -3.01
C SER A 91 10.02 1.45 -4.46
N ARG A 92 8.81 1.22 -4.97
CA ARG A 92 8.39 1.56 -6.35
C ARG A 92 8.11 3.05 -6.52
N LEU A 93 7.43 3.66 -5.55
CA LEU A 93 7.17 5.10 -5.55
C LEU A 93 8.46 5.94 -5.53
N ASP A 94 9.55 5.41 -4.98
CA ASP A 94 10.83 6.10 -4.94
C ASP A 94 11.73 5.83 -6.17
N MET A 95 11.31 4.97 -7.11
CA MET A 95 12.09 4.66 -8.32
C MET A 95 12.10 5.80 -9.35
N GLN A 96 11.05 6.64 -9.39
CA GLN A 96 10.94 7.73 -10.34
C GLN A 96 10.61 9.05 -9.64
N GLN A 97 11.23 10.14 -10.10
CA GLN A 97 11.07 11.46 -9.50
C GLN A 97 9.61 11.92 -9.46
N HIS A 98 8.83 11.61 -10.51
CA HIS A 98 7.42 11.96 -10.57
C HIS A 98 6.61 11.27 -9.44
N TYR A 99 6.73 9.95 -9.29
CA TYR A 99 6.06 9.19 -8.24
C TYR A 99 6.48 9.64 -6.84
N LYS A 100 7.77 9.93 -6.66
CA LYS A 100 8.30 10.45 -5.41
C LYS A 100 7.68 11.80 -5.05
N ASN A 101 7.50 12.69 -6.03
CA ASN A 101 6.86 13.99 -5.79
C ASN A 101 5.39 13.83 -5.38
N VAL A 102 4.65 12.93 -6.04
CA VAL A 102 3.26 12.62 -5.68
C VAL A 102 3.18 12.04 -4.27
N ALA A 103 4.04 11.07 -3.95
CA ALA A 103 4.10 10.46 -2.63
C ALA A 103 4.43 11.48 -1.54
N ASN A 104 5.42 12.35 -1.72
CA ASN A 104 5.73 13.41 -0.75
C ASN A 104 4.61 14.43 -0.57
N LYS A 105 3.75 14.62 -1.58
CA LYS A 105 2.61 15.54 -1.53
C LYS A 105 1.41 14.93 -0.78
N LEU A 106 1.20 13.62 -0.91
CA LEU A 106 -0.03 12.95 -0.46
C LEU A 106 0.15 12.08 0.80
N LEU A 107 1.37 11.62 1.08
CA LEU A 107 1.67 10.96 2.35
C LEU A 107 1.72 11.97 3.48
N THR A 108 1.26 11.55 4.65
CA THR A 108 1.26 12.37 5.87
C THR A 108 1.69 11.53 7.08
N GLY A 109 1.95 12.20 8.21
CA GLY A 109 2.23 11.53 9.48
C GLY A 109 3.34 10.49 9.41
N ARG A 110 3.09 9.31 10.01
CA ARG A 110 4.04 8.20 10.07
C ARG A 110 4.37 7.61 8.70
N ALA A 111 3.42 7.61 7.76
CA ALA A 111 3.64 7.10 6.41
C ALA A 111 4.65 7.96 5.64
N LEU A 112 4.53 9.29 5.74
CA LEU A 112 5.49 10.22 5.14
C LEU A 112 6.88 10.06 5.76
N ALA A 113 6.97 9.98 7.09
CA ALA A 113 8.23 9.78 7.78
C ALA A 113 8.90 8.48 7.32
N ALA A 114 8.15 7.37 7.25
CA ALA A 114 8.65 6.08 6.78
C ALA A 114 9.13 6.12 5.32
N PHE A 115 8.42 6.84 4.45
CA PHE A 115 8.80 7.02 3.05
C PHE A 115 10.11 7.80 2.90
N GLN A 116 10.30 8.84 3.70
CA GLN A 116 11.46 9.73 3.61
C GLN A 116 12.73 9.16 4.24
N THR A 117 12.62 8.42 5.34
CA THR A 117 13.80 7.94 6.06
C THR A 117 14.38 6.66 5.48
N ARG A 118 13.60 5.85 4.75
CA ARG A 118 13.95 4.46 4.36
C ARG A 118 14.42 3.55 5.52
N GLU A 119 14.44 4.04 6.76
CA GLU A 119 14.74 3.32 7.99
C GLU A 119 13.42 3.14 8.73
N GLY A 120 12.63 2.20 8.22
CA GLY A 120 11.38 1.80 8.86
C GLY A 120 11.65 0.96 10.08
N ARG A 121 11.99 1.59 11.22
CA ARG A 121 11.52 1.12 12.52
C ARG A 121 11.26 2.32 13.43
N PRO A 122 10.09 2.40 14.07
CA PRO A 122 10.04 3.04 15.37
C PRO A 122 11.06 2.30 16.26
N VAL A 123 12.02 3.03 16.82
CA VAL A 123 12.78 2.52 17.97
C VAL A 123 11.75 2.38 19.08
N GLU A 124 11.52 1.14 19.54
CA GLU A 124 10.72 0.84 20.73
C GLU A 124 11.24 1.61 21.95
#